data_AF-A0A2N3B692-F1
#
_entry.id   AF-A0A2N3B692-F1
#
_cell.length_a   1.000
_cell.length_b   1.000
_cell.length_c   1.000
_cell.angle_alpha   90.00
_cell.angle_beta   90.00
_cell.angle_gamma   90.00
#
_symmetry.space_group_name_H-M   'P 1'
#
loop_
_entity.id
_entity.type
_entity.pdbx_description
1 polymer ?
#
loop_
_entity_poly.entity_id
_entity_poly.type
_entity_poly.pdbx_seq_one_letter_code
_entity_poly.pdbx_strand_id
1 'polypeptide(L)' 'MNAAADLGRIAACLEALGQPVRLAVYRALVRAGLEGRSVGALQEAIGIPRS' A
#
# COMPACT_ATOMS: atom_id res chain seq x y z
N MET A 1 -2.01 24.96 1.15
CA MET A 1 -2.41 23.70 0.50
C MET A 1 -3.56 24.03 -0.43
N ASN A 2 -3.45 23.70 -1.72
CA ASN A 2 -4.49 24.02 -2.71
C ASN A 2 -5.46 22.83 -2.78
N ALA A 3 -6.71 23.05 -2.36
CA ALA A 3 -7.73 22.00 -2.26
C ALA A 3 -7.96 21.21 -3.57
N ALA A 4 -7.79 21.83 -4.74
CA ALA A 4 -7.94 21.14 -6.02
C ALA A 4 -6.77 20.16 -6.30
N ALA A 5 -5.55 20.54 -5.91
CA ALA A 5 -4.39 19.65 -6.01
C ALA A 5 -4.49 18.48 -5.01
N ASP A 6 -5.09 18.71 -3.84
CA ASP A 6 -5.30 17.68 -2.82
C ASP A 6 -6.31 16.61 -3.29
N LEU A 7 -7.38 17.00 -3.99
CA LEU A 7 -8.38 16.07 -4.54
C LEU A 7 -7.78 15.12 -5.59
N GLY A 8 -6.98 15.63 -6.52
CA GLY A 8 -6.32 14.80 -7.54
C GLY A 8 -5.40 13.76 -6.91
N ARG A 9 -4.65 14.15 -5.87
CA ARG A 9 -3.79 13.24 -5.11
C ARG A 9 -4.61 12.17 -4.38
N ILE A 10 -5.70 12.55 -3.71
CA ILE A 10 -6.58 11.61 -3.02
C ILE A 10 -7.16 10.59 -4.00
N ALA A 11 -7.64 11.04 -5.17
CA ALA A 11 -8.18 10.16 -6.20
C ALA A 11 -7.13 9.14 -6.67
N ALA A 12 -5.91 9.59 -6.98
CA ALA A 12 -4.83 8.69 -7.40
C ALA A 12 -4.44 7.67 -6.32
N CYS A 13 -4.42 8.07 -5.05
CA CYS A 13 -4.16 7.14 -3.94
C CYS A 13 -5.27 6.09 -3.81
N LEU A 14 -6.54 6.50 -3.91
CA LEU A 14 -7.68 5.58 -3.85
C LEU A 14 -7.69 4.61 -5.04
N GLU A 15 -7.36 5.08 -6.25
CA GLU A 15 -7.23 4.25 -7.45
C GLU A 15 -6.13 3.18 -7.26
N ALA A 16 -4.96 3.56 -6.76
CA ALA A 16 -3.87 2.62 -6.50
C ALA A 16 -4.26 1.53 -5.48
N LEU A 17 -4.99 1.93 -4.43
CA LEU A 17 -5.53 1.03 -3.41
C LEU A 17 -6.71 0.17 -3.89
N GLY A 18 -7.29 0.45 -5.05
CA GLY A 18 -8.31 -0.38 -5.68
C GLY A 18 -7.81 -1.74 -6.15
N GLN A 19 -6.48 -1.91 -6.30
CA GLN A 19 -5.89 -3.19 -6.69
C GLN A 19 -5.66 -4.09 -5.47
N PRO A 20 -6.17 -5.35 -5.44
CA PRO A 20 -6.16 -6.19 -4.25
C PRO A 20 -4.78 -6.41 -3.59
N VAL A 21 -3.74 -6.61 -4.39
CA VAL A 21 -2.37 -6.82 -3.90
C VAL A 21 -1.81 -5.54 -3.29
N ARG A 22 -1.96 -4.39 -3.95
CA ARG A 22 -1.53 -3.08 -3.44
C ARG A 22 -2.22 -2.76 -2.11
N LEU A 23 -3.51 -3.05 -1.98
CA LEU A 23 -4.22 -2.89 -0.72
C LEU A 23 -3.69 -3.83 0.39
N ALA A 24 -3.39 -5.09 0.05
CA ALA A 24 -2.81 -6.03 0.99
C ALA A 24 -1.42 -5.59 1.47
N VAL A 25 -0.57 -5.13 0.54
CA VAL A 25 0.75 -4.54 0.85
C VAL A 25 0.61 -3.33 1.76
N TYR A 26 -0.24 -2.37 1.41
CA TYR A 26 -0.48 -1.17 2.20
C TYR A 26 -0.90 -1.51 3.64
N ARG A 27 -1.90 -2.40 3.80
CA ARG A 27 -2.38 -2.84 5.11
C ARG A 27 -1.30 -3.57 5.92
N ALA A 28 -0.49 -4.40 5.28
CA ALA A 28 0.59 -5.12 5.94
C ALA A 28 1.68 -4.16 6.44
N LEU A 29 2.04 -3.13 5.66
CA LEU A 29 2.99 -2.10 6.07
C LEU A 29 2.44 -1.20 7.18
N VAL A 30 1.16 -0.79 7.11
CA VAL A 30 0.50 -0.02 8.19
C VAL A 30 0.55 -0.79 9.51
N ARG A 31 0.29 -2.10 9.48
CA ARG A 31 0.36 -2.97 10.68
C ARG A 31 1.78 -3.17 11.19
N ALA A 32 2.79 -3.09 10.32
CA ALA A 32 4.20 -3.19 10.71
C ALA A 32 4.73 -1.91 11.39
N GLY A 33 4.04 -0.79 11.22
CA GLY A 33 4.47 0.48 11.78
C GLY A 33 5.79 0.97 11.16
N LEU A 34 6.53 1.81 11.90
CA LEU A 34 7.74 2.46 11.41
C LEU A 34 8.90 1.50 11.14
N GLU A 35 8.93 0.34 11.81
CA GLU A 35 9.94 -0.69 11.58
C GLU A 35 9.81 -1.33 10.20
N GLY A 36 8.60 -1.32 9.64
CA GLY A 36 8.32 -1.86 8.32
C GLY A 36 8.51 -3.38 8.24
N ARG A 37 8.61 -3.89 7.02
CA ARG A 37 8.89 -5.31 6.74
C ARG A 37 9.81 -5.42 5.53
N SER A 38 10.66 -6.43 5.53
CA SER A 38 11.39 -6.82 4.32
C SER A 38 10.41 -7.28 3.24
N VAL A 39 10.81 -7.20 1.97
CA VAL A 39 9.98 -7.63 0.84
C VAL A 39 9.59 -9.11 0.96
N GLY A 40 10.52 -9.97 1.39
CA GLY A 40 10.24 -11.40 1.61
C GLY A 40 9.20 -11.64 2.70
N ALA A 41 9.35 -10.99 3.86
CA ALA A 41 8.37 -11.10 4.95
C ALA A 41 7.00 -10.52 4.56
N LEU A 42 6.99 -9.49 3.70
CA LEU A 42 5.76 -8.95 3.14
C LEU A 42 5.08 -9.94 2.19
N GLN A 43 5.83 -10.54 1.26
CA GLN A 43 5.35 -11.57 0.32
C GLN A 43 4.76 -12.78 1.05
N GLU A 44 5.47 -13.30 2.06
CA GLU A 44 4.98 -14.38 2.92
C GLU A 44 3.69 -14.00 3.65
N ALA A 45 3.64 -12.79 4.22
CA ALA A 45 2.47 -12.32 4.98
C ALA A 45 1.20 -12.14 4.14
N ILE A 46 1.31 -11.92 2.83
CA ILE A 46 0.17 -11.72 1.93
C ILE A 46 0.00 -12.84 0.89
N GLY A 47 0.82 -13.90 0.96
CA GLY A 47 0.69 -15.10 0.12
C GLY A 47 1.00 -14.89 -1.36
N ILE A 48 1.95 -14.01 -1.71
CA ILE A 48 2.29 -13.70 -3.11
C ILE A 48 3.62 -14.33 -3.49
N PRO A 49 3.74 -14.91 -4.71
CA PRO A 49 4.99 -15.52 -5.17
C PRO A 49 6.16 -14.53 -5.22
N ARG A 50 7.36 -15.07 -5.04
CA ARG A 50 8.60 -14.39 -5.40
C ARG A 50 8.80 -14.54 -6.90
N SER A 51 8.61 -13.46 -7.65
CA SER A 51 8.91 -13.37 -9.10
C SER A 51 10.39 -13.08 -9.35
#